data_AF-A0A7K2M4F5-F1
#
_entry.id   AF-A0A7K2M4F5-F1
#
_cell.length_a   1.000
_cell.length_b   1.000
_cell.length_c   1.000
_cell.angle_alpha   90.00
_cell.angle_beta   90.00
_cell.angle_gamma   90.00
#
_symmetry.space_group_name_H-M   'P 1'
#
loop_
_entity.id
_entity.type
_entity.pdbx_description
1 polymer ?
#
loop_
_entity_poly.entity_id
_entity_poly.type
_entity_poly.pdbx_seq_one_letter_code
_entity_poly.pdbx_strand_id
1 'polypeptide(L)'
;AAAEALDAPAGTAMEDAHRTRGWTNLAHAATALGYGVRAHEFLGRAAAGLADTSSPYLEGLTQTARLVLAWHEGRWPGLHEAADRTALLYREIPDLASEAMLVRGLTALHVLGDVSRARRDLAEAARVTRYDTGVILTASAAATARVHLEAGRPGQACEAMEETLHRLERTGGWVWAGEVAPTAVEALLGSGQSGR
;
A
#
# COMPACT_ATOMS: atom_id res chain seq x y z
N ALA A 1 -14.56 18.85 -1.80
CA ALA A 1 -15.11 18.12 -2.97
C ALA A 1 -15.36 16.64 -2.70
N ALA A 2 -14.37 15.73 -2.76
CA ALA A 2 -14.64 14.28 -2.64
C ALA A 2 -15.13 13.83 -1.25
N ALA A 3 -14.53 14.35 -0.17
CA ALA A 3 -14.98 14.08 1.20
C ALA A 3 -16.40 14.64 1.46
N GLU A 4 -16.66 15.87 1.02
CA GLU A 4 -18.00 16.50 1.16
C GLU A 4 -19.10 15.67 0.47
N ALA A 5 -18.81 15.03 -0.66
CA ALA A 5 -19.77 14.17 -1.35
C ALA A 5 -20.15 12.92 -0.54
N LEU A 6 -19.29 12.48 0.38
CA LEU A 6 -19.55 11.35 1.27
C LEU A 6 -20.23 11.76 2.58
N ASP A 7 -20.37 13.07 2.87
CA ASP A 7 -21.06 13.55 4.08
C ASP A 7 -22.59 13.45 3.98
N ALA A 8 -23.12 13.21 2.78
CA ALA A 8 -24.56 13.00 2.58
C ALA A 8 -25.03 11.75 3.35
N PRO A 9 -26.20 11.81 4.02
CA PRO A 9 -26.77 10.64 4.67
C PRO A 9 -27.09 9.56 3.64
N ALA A 10 -26.75 8.32 3.96
CA ALA A 10 -27.17 7.16 3.19
C ALA A 10 -28.65 6.87 3.47
N GLY A 11 -29.41 6.56 2.43
CA GLY A 11 -30.80 6.13 2.55
C GLY A 11 -30.94 4.60 2.62
N THR A 12 -29.88 3.84 2.32
CA THR A 12 -29.88 2.38 2.26
C THR A 12 -28.60 1.76 2.82
N ALA A 13 -28.67 0.50 3.25
CA ALA A 13 -27.51 -0.27 3.70
C ALA A 13 -26.42 -0.41 2.61
N MET A 14 -26.81 -0.44 1.34
CA MET A 14 -25.88 -0.48 0.20
C MET A 14 -25.12 0.85 0.06
N GLU A 15 -25.82 1.98 0.20
CA GLU A 15 -25.21 3.30 0.19
C GLU A 15 -24.28 3.49 1.40
N ASP A 16 -24.65 3.00 2.58
CA ASP A 16 -23.77 2.99 3.76
C ASP A 16 -22.49 2.19 3.50
N ALA A 17 -22.61 0.98 2.92
CA ALA A 17 -21.47 0.16 2.54
C ALA A 17 -20.53 0.88 1.55
N HIS A 18 -21.08 1.54 0.53
CA HIS A 18 -20.30 2.33 -0.42
C HIS A 18 -19.67 3.56 0.22
N ARG A 19 -20.36 4.22 1.15
CA ARG A 19 -19.82 5.36 1.90
C ARG A 19 -18.65 4.93 2.78
N THR A 20 -18.78 3.82 3.51
CA THR A 20 -17.69 3.22 4.30
C THR A 20 -16.48 2.91 3.43
N ARG A 21 -16.69 2.25 2.29
CA ARG A 21 -15.61 2.01 1.31
C ARG A 21 -14.98 3.31 0.81
N GLY A 22 -15.79 4.33 0.54
CA GLY A 22 -15.34 5.65 0.10
C GLY A 22 -14.42 6.32 1.12
N TRP A 23 -14.80 6.29 2.40
CA TRP A 23 -13.96 6.81 3.49
C TRP A 23 -12.64 6.05 3.59
N THR A 24 -12.65 4.70 3.49
CA THR A 24 -11.42 3.92 3.51
C THR A 24 -10.52 4.21 2.31
N ASN A 25 -11.08 4.38 1.12
CA ASN A 25 -10.31 4.78 -0.07
C ASN A 25 -9.67 6.16 0.10
N LEU A 26 -10.38 7.13 0.69
CA LEU A 26 -9.81 8.44 1.01
C LEU A 26 -8.69 8.34 2.04
N ALA A 27 -8.80 7.42 3.00
CA ALA A 27 -7.71 7.16 3.95
C ALA A 27 -6.46 6.60 3.26
N HIS A 28 -6.59 5.65 2.33
CA HIS A 28 -5.48 5.16 1.53
C HIS A 28 -4.82 6.28 0.72
N ALA A 29 -5.61 7.09 0.02
CA ALA A 29 -5.10 8.22 -0.75
C ALA A 29 -4.39 9.25 0.14
N ALA A 30 -4.97 9.59 1.30
CA ALA A 30 -4.36 10.50 2.26
C ALA A 30 -3.04 9.94 2.80
N THR A 31 -2.97 8.63 3.06
CA THR A 31 -1.75 7.95 3.55
C THR A 31 -0.64 8.03 2.51
N ALA A 32 -0.91 7.67 1.27
CA ALA A 32 0.08 7.72 0.18
C ALA A 32 0.61 9.14 -0.09
N LEU A 33 -0.20 10.16 0.18
CA LEU A 33 0.15 11.57 0.04
C LEU A 33 0.81 12.18 1.29
N GLY A 34 1.01 11.41 2.36
CA GLY A 34 1.62 11.87 3.61
C GLY A 34 0.68 12.65 4.54
N TYR A 35 -0.63 12.65 4.30
CA TYR A 35 -1.63 13.33 5.13
C TYR A 35 -2.16 12.41 6.26
N GLY A 36 -1.27 11.97 7.16
CA GLY A 36 -1.61 11.01 8.23
C GLY A 36 -2.79 11.42 9.12
N VAL A 37 -2.89 12.70 9.51
CA VAL A 37 -4.02 13.23 10.30
C VAL A 37 -5.35 13.02 9.58
N ARG A 38 -5.40 13.31 8.26
CA ARG A 38 -6.62 13.10 7.46
C ARG A 38 -6.92 11.62 7.27
N ALA A 39 -5.88 10.79 7.11
CA ALA A 39 -6.06 9.35 7.01
C ALA A 39 -6.73 8.77 8.28
N HIS A 40 -6.31 9.19 9.48
CA HIS A 40 -6.98 8.82 10.73
C HIS A 40 -8.43 9.29 10.79
N GLU A 41 -8.70 10.54 10.41
CA GLU A 41 -10.06 11.07 10.39
C GLU A 41 -10.97 10.23 9.48
N PHE A 42 -10.51 9.94 8.26
CA PHE A 42 -11.25 9.12 7.31
C PHE A 42 -11.44 7.68 7.79
N LEU A 43 -10.43 7.06 8.42
CA LEU A 43 -10.58 5.73 9.04
C LEU A 43 -11.54 5.74 10.23
N GLY A 44 -11.63 6.84 10.97
CA GLY A 44 -12.62 7.03 12.03
C GLY A 44 -14.05 7.05 11.46
N ARG A 45 -14.27 7.79 10.37
CA ARG A 45 -15.56 7.83 9.67
C ARG A 45 -15.92 6.48 9.05
N ALA A 46 -14.96 5.79 8.44
CA ALA A 46 -15.15 4.43 7.93
C ALA A 46 -15.56 3.46 9.06
N ALA A 47 -14.88 3.53 10.21
CA ALA A 47 -15.19 2.68 11.36
C ALA A 47 -16.60 2.89 11.91
N ALA A 48 -17.08 4.14 11.95
CA ALA A 48 -18.45 4.44 12.36
C ALA A 48 -19.47 3.75 11.44
N GLY A 49 -19.21 3.72 10.12
CA GLY A 49 -20.04 3.02 9.14
C GLY A 49 -19.91 1.48 9.16
N LEU A 50 -19.05 0.91 10.00
CA LEU A 50 -18.94 -0.54 10.19
C LEU A 50 -19.82 -1.06 11.33
N ALA A 51 -20.32 -0.21 12.23
CA ALA A 51 -21.00 -0.64 13.45
C ALA A 51 -22.23 -1.54 13.18
N ASP A 52 -22.92 -1.30 12.07
CA ASP A 52 -24.14 -2.01 11.68
C ASP A 52 -23.94 -2.92 10.46
N THR A 53 -22.70 -3.15 10.02
CA THR A 53 -22.39 -4.04 8.88
C THR A 53 -21.74 -5.32 9.35
N SER A 54 -22.04 -6.42 8.67
CA SER A 54 -21.36 -7.72 8.84
C SER A 54 -20.52 -8.07 7.61
N SER A 55 -19.98 -7.06 6.92
CA SER A 55 -19.25 -7.23 5.67
C SER A 55 -17.77 -7.49 5.93
N PRO A 56 -17.27 -8.73 5.77
CA PRO A 56 -15.87 -9.06 6.06
C PRO A 56 -14.91 -8.31 5.14
N TYR A 57 -15.38 -7.94 3.94
CA TYR A 57 -14.61 -7.16 2.99
C TYR A 57 -14.39 -5.72 3.47
N LEU A 58 -15.43 -5.05 3.99
CA LEU A 58 -15.30 -3.66 4.45
C LEU A 58 -14.49 -3.56 5.75
N GLU A 59 -14.69 -4.51 6.65
CA GLU A 59 -13.86 -4.67 7.85
C GLU A 59 -12.39 -4.85 7.46
N GLY A 60 -12.13 -5.79 6.54
CA GLY A 60 -10.78 -6.08 6.08
C GLY A 60 -10.14 -4.91 5.35
N LEU A 61 -10.86 -4.22 4.47
CA LEU A 61 -10.36 -3.03 3.78
C LEU A 61 -9.93 -1.93 4.77
N THR A 62 -10.71 -1.74 5.84
CA THR A 62 -10.39 -0.76 6.89
C THR A 62 -9.23 -1.22 7.75
N GLN A 63 -9.12 -2.53 8.00
CA GLN A 63 -8.03 -3.12 8.77
C GLN A 63 -6.69 -3.03 8.02
N THR A 64 -6.66 -3.36 6.73
CA THR A 64 -5.43 -3.26 5.92
C THR A 64 -5.00 -1.81 5.73
N ALA A 65 -5.94 -0.88 5.56
CA ALA A 65 -5.64 0.55 5.54
C ALA A 65 -4.94 1.05 6.80
N ARG A 66 -5.32 0.53 7.98
CA ARG A 66 -4.63 0.83 9.24
C ARG A 66 -3.21 0.29 9.28
N LEU A 67 -2.94 -0.88 8.68
CA LEU A 67 -1.60 -1.44 8.60
C LEU A 67 -0.69 -0.56 7.74
N VAL A 68 -1.19 -0.13 6.57
CA VAL A 68 -0.47 0.76 5.65
C VAL A 68 -0.20 2.10 6.32
N LEU A 69 -1.19 2.71 6.99
CA LEU A 69 -1.00 3.94 7.74
C LEU A 69 0.03 3.77 8.87
N ALA A 70 -0.04 2.69 9.65
CA ALA A 70 0.92 2.41 10.72
C ALA A 70 2.36 2.25 10.19
N TRP A 71 2.52 1.64 9.01
CA TRP A 71 3.82 1.56 8.33
C TRP A 71 4.38 2.95 8.04
N HIS A 72 3.61 3.82 7.37
CA HIS A 72 4.04 5.17 6.99
C HIS A 72 4.28 6.10 8.20
N GLU A 73 3.59 5.88 9.31
CA GLU A 73 3.77 6.66 10.55
C GLU A 73 4.95 6.19 11.41
N GLY A 74 5.68 5.16 11.00
CA GLY A 74 6.78 4.62 11.80
C GLY A 74 6.30 3.81 13.02
N ARG A 75 5.01 3.44 13.10
CA ARG A 75 4.43 2.65 14.20
C ARG A 75 4.69 1.16 14.01
N TRP A 76 5.97 0.80 13.93
CA TRP A 76 6.45 -0.53 13.59
C TRP A 76 6.39 -1.59 14.71
N PRO A 77 6.44 -1.26 16.02
CA PRO A 77 6.35 -2.28 17.06
C PRO A 77 5.09 -3.14 16.92
N GLY A 78 5.26 -4.46 16.79
CA GLY A 78 4.16 -5.43 16.62
C GLY A 78 3.47 -5.42 15.25
N LEU A 79 3.92 -4.57 14.32
CA LEU A 79 3.28 -4.39 13.01
C LEU A 79 3.47 -5.61 12.11
N HIS A 80 4.62 -6.29 12.21
CA HIS A 80 4.88 -7.50 11.43
C HIS A 80 3.89 -8.62 11.79
N GLU A 81 3.68 -8.87 13.08
CA GLU A 81 2.75 -9.90 13.56
C GLU A 81 1.30 -9.52 13.26
N ALA A 82 0.97 -8.23 13.32
CA ALA A 82 -0.35 -7.75 12.92
C ALA A 82 -0.60 -7.97 11.42
N ALA A 83 0.37 -7.65 10.57
CA ALA A 83 0.31 -7.89 9.14
C ALA A 83 0.23 -9.39 8.81
N ASP A 84 0.99 -10.23 9.50
CA ASP A 84 0.97 -11.68 9.32
C ASP A 84 -0.40 -12.30 9.65
N ARG A 85 -0.98 -11.94 10.81
CA ARG A 85 -2.34 -12.38 11.17
C ARG A 85 -3.38 -11.89 10.16
N THR A 86 -3.24 -10.66 9.68
CA THR A 86 -4.18 -10.07 8.72
C THR A 86 -4.09 -10.74 7.35
N ALA A 87 -2.88 -11.05 6.87
CA ALA A 87 -2.66 -11.78 5.62
C ALA A 87 -3.25 -13.20 5.70
N LEU A 88 -3.12 -13.88 6.84
CA LEU A 88 -3.75 -15.18 7.07
C LEU A 88 -5.27 -15.09 7.12
N LEU A 89 -5.82 -14.08 7.80
CA LEU A 89 -7.26 -13.87 7.93
C LEU A 89 -7.94 -13.63 6.57
N TYR A 90 -7.31 -12.83 5.71
CA TYR A 90 -7.88 -12.44 4.41
C TYR A 90 -7.27 -13.17 3.21
N ARG A 91 -6.61 -14.31 3.42
CA ARG A 91 -5.92 -15.08 2.34
C ARG A 91 -6.79 -15.41 1.12
N GLU A 92 -8.10 -15.53 1.29
CA GLU A 92 -9.06 -15.83 0.21
C GLU A 92 -9.56 -14.56 -0.51
N ILE A 93 -9.16 -13.37 -0.06
CA ILE A 93 -9.51 -12.07 -0.65
C ILE A 93 -8.22 -11.39 -1.14
N PRO A 94 -7.84 -11.57 -2.42
CA PRO A 94 -6.50 -11.21 -2.92
C PRO A 94 -6.07 -9.77 -2.65
N ASP A 95 -6.97 -8.78 -2.81
CA ASP A 95 -6.60 -7.38 -2.59
C ASP A 95 -6.23 -7.10 -1.12
N LEU A 96 -7.03 -7.62 -0.18
CA LEU A 96 -6.76 -7.47 1.25
C LEU A 96 -5.50 -8.25 1.67
N ALA A 97 -5.33 -9.47 1.14
CA ALA A 97 -4.13 -10.25 1.38
C ALA A 97 -2.88 -9.51 0.86
N SER A 98 -2.95 -8.90 -0.33
CA SER A 98 -1.82 -8.18 -0.93
C SER A 98 -1.36 -6.97 -0.12
N GLU A 99 -2.28 -6.17 0.43
CA GLU A 99 -1.91 -5.04 1.31
C GLU A 99 -1.26 -5.51 2.61
N ALA A 100 -1.79 -6.57 3.22
CA ALA A 100 -1.19 -7.15 4.42
C ALA A 100 0.18 -7.77 4.13
N MET A 101 0.35 -8.46 3.00
CA MET A 101 1.64 -9.01 2.55
C MET A 101 2.66 -7.92 2.26
N LEU A 102 2.25 -6.79 1.66
CA LEU A 102 3.11 -5.63 1.47
C LEU A 102 3.70 -5.17 2.80
N VAL A 103 2.85 -4.88 3.79
CA VAL A 103 3.30 -4.42 5.12
C VAL A 103 4.16 -5.48 5.82
N ARG A 104 3.80 -6.76 5.68
CA ARG A 104 4.59 -7.88 6.23
C ARG A 104 5.98 -7.95 5.59
N GLY A 105 6.09 -7.76 4.28
CA GLY A 105 7.36 -7.74 3.55
C GLY A 105 8.21 -6.52 3.89
N LEU A 106 7.59 -5.34 3.99
CA LEU A 106 8.26 -4.10 4.39
C LEU A 106 8.82 -4.19 5.81
N THR A 107 8.05 -4.71 6.76
CA THR A 107 8.50 -4.92 8.14
C THR A 107 9.54 -6.05 8.24
N ALA A 108 9.40 -7.14 7.48
CA ALA A 108 10.44 -8.17 7.40
C ALA A 108 11.78 -7.58 6.94
N LEU A 109 11.75 -6.68 5.95
CA LEU A 109 12.95 -6.01 5.46
C LEU A 109 13.55 -5.04 6.47
N HIS A 110 12.75 -4.10 6.99
CA HIS A 110 13.26 -2.93 7.72
C HIS A 110 13.38 -3.13 9.23
N VAL A 111 12.54 -3.99 9.79
CA VAL A 111 12.48 -4.21 11.24
C VAL A 111 13.24 -5.48 11.60
N LEU A 112 13.07 -6.54 10.80
CA LEU A 112 13.65 -7.85 11.09
C LEU A 112 14.96 -8.15 10.33
N GLY A 113 15.26 -7.41 9.26
CA GLY A 113 16.40 -7.69 8.40
C GLY A 113 16.28 -9.00 7.60
N ASP A 114 15.10 -9.61 7.53
CA ASP A 114 14.84 -10.85 6.78
C ASP A 114 14.55 -10.53 5.31
N VAL A 115 15.63 -10.29 4.57
CA VAL A 115 15.60 -9.99 3.12
C VAL A 115 14.92 -11.10 2.32
N SER A 116 15.11 -12.37 2.71
CA SER A 116 14.55 -13.50 1.96
C SER A 116 13.03 -13.56 2.08
N ARG A 117 12.49 -13.37 3.28
CA ARG A 117 11.04 -13.26 3.49
C ARG A 117 10.47 -12.02 2.85
N ALA A 118 11.12 -10.87 3.02
CA ALA A 118 10.70 -9.62 2.40
C ALA A 118 10.52 -9.77 0.89
N ARG A 119 11.52 -10.32 0.18
CA ARG A 119 11.43 -10.51 -1.27
C ARG A 119 10.25 -11.40 -1.68
N ARG A 120 9.98 -12.48 -0.95
CA ARG A 120 8.82 -13.36 -1.23
C ARG A 120 7.51 -12.62 -1.03
N ASP A 121 7.36 -11.91 0.08
CA ASP A 121 6.12 -11.20 0.43
C ASP A 121 5.85 -10.02 -0.51
N LEU A 122 6.86 -9.22 -0.84
CA LEU A 122 6.72 -8.08 -1.76
C LEU A 122 6.36 -8.54 -3.19
N ALA A 123 7.01 -9.61 -3.68
CA ALA A 123 6.71 -10.19 -4.97
C ALA A 123 5.31 -10.80 -5.02
N GLU A 124 4.90 -11.51 -3.97
CA GLU A 124 3.56 -12.11 -3.90
C GLU A 124 2.47 -11.03 -3.80
N ALA A 125 2.68 -9.99 -3.00
CA ALA A 125 1.76 -8.85 -2.90
C ALA A 125 1.53 -8.20 -4.27
N ALA A 126 2.61 -7.93 -5.01
CA ALA A 126 2.53 -7.37 -6.37
C ALA A 126 1.86 -8.32 -7.37
N ARG A 127 2.02 -9.63 -7.20
CA ARG A 127 1.44 -10.65 -8.10
C ARG A 127 -0.06 -10.84 -7.90
N VAL A 128 -0.55 -10.78 -6.67
CA VAL A 128 -1.95 -11.13 -6.34
C VAL A 128 -2.89 -9.94 -6.27
N THR A 129 -2.38 -8.72 -6.17
CA THR A 129 -3.21 -7.51 -6.20
C THR A 129 -3.99 -7.39 -7.51
N ARG A 130 -5.29 -7.08 -7.43
CA ARG A 130 -6.18 -6.92 -8.60
C ARG A 130 -6.63 -5.48 -8.79
N TYR A 131 -6.91 -4.79 -7.69
CA TYR A 131 -7.36 -3.40 -7.69
C TYR A 131 -6.39 -2.51 -6.90
N ASP A 132 -5.11 -2.57 -7.25
CA ASP A 132 -4.10 -1.73 -6.63
C ASP A 132 -4.51 -0.25 -6.72
N THR A 133 -4.53 0.41 -5.57
CA THR A 133 -4.80 1.84 -5.45
C THR A 133 -3.58 2.68 -5.82
N GLY A 134 -2.47 2.03 -6.20
CA GLY A 134 -1.21 2.61 -6.63
C GLY A 134 -0.10 2.46 -5.60
N VAL A 135 -0.40 1.95 -4.41
CA VAL A 135 0.54 1.82 -3.29
C VAL A 135 1.30 0.50 -3.35
N ILE A 136 0.64 -0.60 -3.73
CA ILE A 136 1.23 -1.95 -3.59
C ILE A 136 2.33 -2.14 -4.62
N LEU A 137 2.05 -1.87 -5.89
CA LEU A 137 3.03 -2.08 -6.95
C LEU A 137 4.24 -1.15 -6.79
N THR A 138 4.01 0.12 -6.44
CA THR A 138 5.07 1.12 -6.29
C THR A 138 5.95 0.85 -5.08
N ALA A 139 5.36 0.56 -3.91
CA ALA A 139 6.12 0.25 -2.70
C ALA A 139 6.85 -1.09 -2.81
N SER A 140 6.25 -2.13 -3.39
CA SER A 140 6.91 -3.43 -3.61
C SER A 140 8.12 -3.31 -4.55
N ALA A 141 7.97 -2.58 -5.66
CA ALA A 141 9.04 -2.34 -6.61
C ALA A 141 10.18 -1.53 -5.98
N ALA A 142 9.86 -0.45 -5.27
CA ALA A 142 10.84 0.38 -4.56
C ALA A 142 11.61 -0.41 -3.50
N ALA A 143 10.92 -1.16 -2.64
CA ALA A 143 11.56 -1.96 -1.61
C ALA A 143 12.46 -3.07 -2.20
N THR A 144 12.03 -3.70 -3.30
CA THR A 144 12.85 -4.68 -4.02
C THR A 144 14.09 -4.03 -4.64
N ALA A 145 13.94 -2.87 -5.27
CA ALA A 145 15.06 -2.12 -5.84
C ALA A 145 16.07 -1.69 -4.76
N ARG A 146 15.62 -1.26 -3.59
CA ARG A 146 16.50 -0.93 -2.45
C ARG A 146 17.34 -2.13 -2.01
N VAL A 147 16.78 -3.35 -2.00
CA VAL A 147 17.57 -4.57 -1.75
C VAL A 147 18.69 -4.76 -2.78
N HIS A 148 18.46 -4.38 -4.05
CA HIS A 148 19.50 -4.45 -5.09
C HIS A 148 20.53 -3.32 -4.95
N LEU A 149 20.11 -2.11 -4.61
CA LEU A 149 20.99 -0.96 -4.37
C LEU A 149 21.96 -1.22 -3.21
N GLU A 150 21.46 -1.68 -2.07
CA GLU A 150 22.28 -2.06 -0.90
C GLU A 150 23.29 -3.16 -1.21
N ALA A 151 22.98 -4.01 -2.20
CA ALA A 151 23.88 -5.05 -2.67
C ALA A 151 24.86 -4.57 -3.78
N GLY A 152 24.88 -3.28 -4.11
CA GLY A 152 25.73 -2.71 -5.16
C GLY A 152 25.31 -3.11 -6.58
N ARG A 153 24.02 -3.38 -6.81
CA ARG A 153 23.49 -3.89 -8.09
C ARG A 153 22.45 -2.92 -8.71
N PRO A 154 22.86 -1.70 -9.09
CA PRO A 154 21.93 -0.67 -9.56
C PRO A 154 21.19 -1.04 -10.85
N GLY A 155 21.80 -1.81 -11.76
CA GLY A 155 21.09 -2.31 -12.95
C GLY A 155 19.88 -3.19 -12.62
N GLN A 156 20.04 -4.08 -11.63
CA GLN A 156 18.94 -4.94 -11.16
C GLN A 156 17.90 -4.14 -10.37
N ALA A 157 18.30 -3.04 -9.73
CA ALA A 157 17.36 -2.11 -9.13
C ALA A 157 16.49 -1.44 -10.21
N CYS A 158 17.07 -1.02 -11.35
CA CYS A 158 16.30 -0.51 -12.49
C CYS A 158 15.30 -1.56 -13.02
N GLU A 159 15.75 -2.79 -13.26
CA GLU A 159 14.90 -3.89 -13.73
C GLU A 159 13.72 -4.15 -12.78
N ALA A 160 13.93 -4.10 -11.47
CA ALA A 160 12.89 -4.31 -10.47
C ALA A 160 11.77 -3.25 -10.49
N MET A 161 12.01 -2.06 -11.05
CA MET A 161 11.04 -0.97 -11.11
C MET A 161 10.48 -0.72 -12.51
N GLU A 162 11.06 -1.31 -13.55
CA GLU A 162 10.75 -1.01 -14.95
C GLU A 162 9.26 -1.15 -15.28
N GLU A 163 8.62 -2.28 -14.94
CA GLU A 163 7.20 -2.48 -15.22
C GLU A 163 6.33 -1.44 -14.50
N THR A 164 6.67 -1.13 -13.25
CA THR A 164 5.93 -0.17 -12.42
C THR A 164 6.04 1.24 -12.99
N LEU A 165 7.23 1.65 -13.44
CA LEU A 165 7.44 2.95 -14.07
C LEU A 165 6.69 3.07 -15.41
N HIS A 166 6.75 2.04 -16.26
CA HIS A 166 5.96 2.01 -17.50
C HIS A 166 4.44 2.08 -17.24
N ARG A 167 3.97 1.45 -16.16
CA ARG A 167 2.56 1.53 -15.75
C ARG A 167 2.19 2.95 -15.31
N LEU A 168 3.04 3.62 -14.53
CA LEU A 168 2.82 5.00 -14.09
C LEU A 168 2.78 5.95 -15.29
N GLU A 169 3.71 5.80 -16.23
CA GLU A 169 3.76 6.58 -17.47
C GLU A 169 2.47 6.40 -18.30
N ARG A 170 2.08 5.14 -18.56
CA ARG A 170 0.90 4.82 -19.37
C ARG A 170 -0.41 5.31 -18.75
N THR A 171 -0.50 5.32 -17.42
CA THR A 171 -1.74 5.69 -16.70
C THR A 171 -1.78 7.15 -16.27
N GLY A 172 -0.65 7.84 -16.31
CA GLY A 172 -0.49 9.17 -15.71
C GLY A 172 -0.59 9.16 -14.19
N GLY A 173 -0.51 7.99 -13.55
CA GLY A 173 -0.70 7.78 -12.11
C GLY A 173 0.42 8.32 -11.21
N TRP A 174 1.11 9.37 -11.62
CA TRP A 174 2.31 9.92 -10.97
C TRP A 174 2.11 10.34 -9.52
N VAL A 175 0.87 10.58 -9.09
CA VAL A 175 0.52 10.81 -7.68
C VAL A 175 0.94 9.66 -6.77
N TRP A 176 1.07 8.44 -7.31
CA TRP A 176 1.49 7.25 -6.57
C TRP A 176 2.99 6.97 -6.65
N ALA A 177 3.76 7.82 -7.34
CA ALA A 177 5.17 7.59 -7.57
C ALA A 177 6.06 7.85 -6.35
N GLY A 178 5.51 8.31 -5.22
CA GLY A 178 6.26 8.75 -4.04
C GLY A 178 7.28 7.74 -3.52
N GLU A 179 6.92 6.45 -3.48
CA GLU A 179 7.82 5.38 -3.01
C GLU A 179 8.88 5.00 -4.08
N VAL A 180 8.49 4.99 -5.35
CA VAL A 180 9.32 4.44 -6.45
C VAL A 180 10.24 5.48 -7.08
N ALA A 181 9.83 6.75 -7.18
CA ALA A 181 10.58 7.78 -7.88
C ALA A 181 11.95 8.07 -7.25
N PRO A 182 12.10 8.23 -5.91
CA PRO A 182 13.41 8.46 -5.30
C PRO A 182 14.36 7.28 -5.54
N THR A 183 13.85 6.06 -5.37
CA THR A 183 14.62 4.82 -5.59
C THR A 183 15.04 4.66 -7.05
N ALA A 184 14.16 5.01 -7.99
CA ALA A 184 14.45 4.98 -9.42
C ALA A 184 15.57 5.95 -9.80
N VAL A 185 15.55 7.17 -9.27
CA VAL A 185 16.62 8.15 -9.49
C VAL A 185 17.96 7.61 -8.98
N GLU A 186 17.99 7.04 -7.78
CA GLU A 186 19.19 6.45 -7.20
C GLU A 186 19.74 5.30 -8.08
N ALA A 187 18.87 4.40 -8.55
CA ALA A 187 19.24 3.31 -9.43
C ALA A 187 19.78 3.77 -10.80
N LEU A 188 19.17 4.81 -11.38
CA LEU A 188 19.62 5.39 -12.65
C LEU A 188 20.99 6.07 -12.51
N LEU A 189 21.20 6.82 -11.42
CA LEU A 189 22.51 7.42 -11.12
C LEU A 189 23.58 6.34 -10.90
N GLY A 190 23.27 5.32 -10.10
CA GLY A 190 24.20 4.22 -9.81
C GLY A 190 24.53 3.34 -11.01
N SER A 191 23.62 3.21 -11.99
CA SER A 191 23.83 2.42 -13.20
C SER A 191 24.55 3.19 -14.31
N GLY A 192 24.85 4.48 -14.11
CA GLY A 192 25.42 5.35 -15.14
C GLY A 192 24.43 5.75 -16.24
N GLN A 193 23.14 5.41 -16.09
CA GLN A 193 22.06 5.77 -17.00
C GLN A 193 21.41 7.09 -16.58
N SER A 194 22.20 8.17 -16.58
CA SER A 194 21.71 9.52 -16.23
C SER A 194 21.21 10.34 -17.42
N GLY A 195 21.23 9.78 -18.64
CA GLY A 195 20.67 10.38 -19.84
C GLY A 195 19.84 9.38 -20.63
N ARG A 196 18.54 9.65 -20.77
CA ARG A 196 17.77 9.28 -21.97
C ARG A 196 17.57 10.55 -22.79
#